data_AF-A0A5N7ZQD5-F1
#
_entry.id   AF-A0A5N7ZQD5-F1
#
_cell.length_a   1.000
_cell.length_b   1.000
_cell.length_c   1.000
_cell.angle_alpha   90.00
_cell.angle_beta   90.00
_cell.angle_gamma   90.00
#
_symmetry.space_group_name_H-M   'P 1'
#
loop_
_entity.id
_entity.type
_entity.pdbx_description
1 polymer ?
#
loop_
_entity_poly.entity_id
_entity_poly.type
_entity_poly.pdbx_seq_one_letter_code
_entity_poly.pdbx_strand_id
1 'polypeptide(L)'
;MSKRIVVCGDDFGMNADIDEGMIELAGMGRLSAVSCLALGPSFAADARRLAPLDVDVGLHVNFTESLEPRAESMPTLGRLILKAYAGRLDSAWIDAQLTRQFDAFEAALGRAPDYVDGHQHVHQLPGIRSRLLLLLKRRYGENRPWLRQTTPGMQSGIPLREAFKARVIGALGAAALAREAHKDGLRTNRRLLGVYGFDGGKRRYADLLQNWLFNARDGDLLMCHPAMNGQEGNAMSRQRRAEFDVLASPKLGDWMSANGVRVSRLAAH
;
A
#
# COMPACT_ATOMS: atom_id res chain seq x y z
N MET A 1 9.74 7.96 -24.05
CA MET A 1 8.95 8.75 -23.08
C MET A 1 9.27 8.25 -21.68
N SER A 2 9.41 9.15 -20.69
CA SER A 2 9.65 8.76 -19.29
C SER A 2 8.38 8.17 -18.68
N LYS A 3 8.49 7.00 -18.04
CA LYS A 3 7.40 6.28 -17.37
C LYS A 3 7.31 6.77 -15.93
N ARG A 4 6.16 7.31 -15.53
CA ARG A 4 5.87 7.71 -14.16
C ARG A 4 5.30 6.54 -13.38
N ILE A 5 5.91 6.21 -12.25
CA ILE A 5 5.35 5.23 -11.32
C ILE A 5 5.16 5.85 -9.95
N VAL A 6 4.17 5.33 -9.23
CA VAL A 6 4.04 5.56 -7.79
C VAL A 6 4.93 4.57 -7.08
N VAL A 7 5.77 5.03 -6.15
CA VAL A 7 6.47 4.14 -5.20
C VAL A 7 5.83 4.36 -3.84
N CYS A 8 5.23 3.31 -3.30
CA CYS A 8 4.39 3.36 -2.11
C CYS A 8 5.01 2.58 -0.95
N GLY A 9 5.22 3.25 0.18
CA GLY A 9 5.57 2.60 1.45
C GLY A 9 4.31 2.20 2.21
N ASP A 10 4.20 0.93 2.58
CA ASP A 10 3.05 0.38 3.33
C ASP A 10 3.37 0.16 4.82
N ASP A 11 2.33 0.33 5.64
CA ASP A 11 2.29 0.14 7.09
C ASP A 11 2.80 1.31 7.95
N PHE A 12 2.79 2.54 7.43
CA PHE A 12 3.04 3.74 8.25
C PHE A 12 2.03 3.81 9.41
N GLY A 13 2.49 4.14 10.60
CA GLY A 13 1.73 4.13 11.84
C GLY A 13 1.85 2.84 12.65
N MET A 14 2.42 1.76 12.08
CA MET A 14 2.57 0.49 12.78
C MET A 14 3.60 0.57 13.91
N ASN A 15 4.71 1.27 13.69
CA ASN A 15 5.72 1.58 14.70
C ASN A 15 6.67 2.69 14.21
N ALA A 16 7.42 3.27 15.15
CA ALA A 16 8.35 4.37 14.87
C ALA A 16 9.44 4.01 13.85
N ASP A 17 9.95 2.77 13.82
CA ASP A 17 11.00 2.39 12.87
C ASP A 17 10.52 2.42 11.41
N ILE A 18 9.29 1.98 11.17
CA ILE A 18 8.65 2.06 9.85
C ILE A 18 8.43 3.53 9.48
N ASP A 19 7.93 4.33 10.41
CA ASP A 19 7.57 5.73 10.19
C ASP A 19 8.79 6.58 9.84
N GLU A 20 9.87 6.45 10.62
CA GLU A 20 11.15 7.11 10.33
C GLU A 20 11.71 6.69 8.96
N GLY A 21 11.65 5.39 8.65
CA GLY A 21 12.15 4.88 7.36
C GLY A 21 11.40 5.46 6.17
N MET A 22 10.07 5.61 6.29
CA MET A 22 9.26 6.21 5.23
C MET A 22 9.42 7.71 5.12
N ILE A 23 9.52 8.43 6.24
CA ILE A 23 9.74 9.88 6.24
C ILE A 23 11.07 10.21 5.57
N GLU A 24 12.14 9.48 5.91
CA GLU A 24 13.46 9.64 5.29
C GLU A 24 13.39 9.38 3.77
N LEU A 25 12.84 8.23 3.34
CA LEU A 25 12.76 7.88 1.92
C LEU A 25 11.84 8.83 1.12
N ALA A 26 10.78 9.33 1.73
CA ALA A 26 9.93 10.37 1.14
C ALA A 26 10.68 11.70 1.01
N GLY A 27 11.44 12.12 2.03
CA GLY A 27 12.31 13.30 1.98
C GLY A 27 13.40 13.20 0.90
N MET A 28 13.90 12.00 0.62
CA MET A 28 14.83 11.70 -0.48
C MET A 28 14.16 11.61 -1.86
N GLY A 29 12.82 11.78 -1.96
CA GLY A 29 12.06 11.62 -3.21
C GLY A 29 12.03 10.18 -3.75
N ARG A 30 12.28 9.18 -2.90
CA ARG A 30 12.24 7.75 -3.26
C ARG A 30 10.84 7.16 -3.18
N LEU A 31 10.01 7.72 -2.32
CA LEU A 31 8.57 7.43 -2.23
C LEU A 31 7.78 8.60 -2.80
N SER A 32 6.63 8.29 -3.40
CA SER A 32 5.62 9.27 -3.77
C SER A 32 4.25 8.96 -3.15
N ALA A 33 4.16 7.89 -2.37
CA ALA A 33 2.95 7.55 -1.63
C ALA A 33 3.33 6.86 -0.30
N VAL A 34 2.52 7.11 0.73
CA VAL A 34 2.65 6.49 2.05
C VAL A 34 1.29 6.00 2.51
N SER A 35 1.19 4.70 2.81
CA SER A 35 -0.04 4.02 3.23
C SER A 35 -0.09 3.89 4.74
N CYS A 36 -1.05 4.59 5.35
CA CYS A 36 -1.12 4.75 6.79
C CYS A 36 -2.16 3.85 7.44
N LEU A 37 -1.74 3.06 8.40
CA LEU A 37 -2.58 2.36 9.36
C LEU A 37 -3.05 3.35 10.42
N ALA A 38 -4.21 3.96 10.21
CA ALA A 38 -4.68 5.10 11.02
C ALA A 38 -4.94 4.80 12.50
N LEU A 39 -5.07 3.52 12.85
CA LEU A 39 -5.22 3.04 14.24
C LEU A 39 -3.92 2.48 14.81
N GLY A 40 -2.82 2.61 14.06
CA GLY A 40 -1.50 2.20 14.50
C GLY A 40 -0.97 3.09 15.64
N PRO A 41 -0.17 2.53 16.56
CA PRO A 41 0.25 3.21 17.78
C PRO A 41 1.09 4.47 17.55
N SER A 42 1.85 4.56 16.46
CA SER A 42 2.68 5.73 16.14
C SER A 42 2.00 6.72 15.21
N PHE A 43 0.92 6.33 14.53
CA PHE A 43 0.31 7.13 13.46
C PHE A 43 -0.03 8.56 13.89
N ALA A 44 -0.74 8.73 15.00
CA ALA A 44 -1.20 10.05 15.44
C ALA A 44 -0.03 11.01 15.78
N ALA A 45 1.11 10.47 16.22
CA ALA A 45 2.31 11.26 16.54
C ALA A 45 3.06 11.66 15.26
N ASP A 46 3.17 10.75 14.29
CA ASP A 46 4.05 10.94 13.13
C ASP A 46 3.35 11.43 11.86
N ALA A 47 2.03 11.27 11.73
CA ALA A 47 1.30 11.58 10.49
C ALA A 47 1.56 13.00 9.96
N ARG A 48 1.63 14.00 10.83
CA ARG A 48 1.85 15.41 10.43
C ARG A 48 3.23 15.65 9.82
N ARG A 49 4.20 14.77 10.07
CA ARG A 49 5.54 14.84 9.48
C ARG A 49 5.55 14.52 8.00
N LEU A 50 4.47 13.92 7.47
CA LEU A 50 4.28 13.70 6.03
C LEU A 50 3.78 14.95 5.29
N ALA A 51 3.17 15.92 5.99
CA ALA A 51 2.58 17.11 5.37
C ALA A 51 3.54 17.96 4.51
N PRO A 52 4.83 18.18 4.88
CA PRO A 52 5.75 18.95 4.03
C PRO A 52 6.35 18.17 2.86
N LEU A 53 6.06 16.86 2.74
CA LEU A 53 6.68 15.98 1.73
C LEU A 53 5.81 15.89 0.47
N ASP A 54 6.42 15.74 -0.70
CA ASP A 54 5.70 15.58 -1.99
C ASP A 54 5.23 14.14 -2.20
N VAL A 55 4.37 13.66 -1.29
CA VAL A 55 3.79 12.30 -1.31
C VAL A 55 2.27 12.34 -1.20
N ASP A 56 1.60 11.40 -1.86
CA ASP A 56 0.20 11.10 -1.55
C ASP A 56 0.15 10.34 -0.22
N VAL A 57 -0.66 10.81 0.74
CA VAL A 57 -0.85 10.16 2.04
C VAL A 57 -2.20 9.46 2.03
N GLY A 58 -2.17 8.12 2.08
CA GLY A 58 -3.35 7.28 1.93
C GLY A 58 -3.75 6.55 3.20
N LEU A 59 -5.02 6.16 3.28
CA LEU A 59 -5.52 5.28 4.33
C LEU A 59 -5.32 3.82 3.92
N HIS A 60 -4.58 3.07 4.74
CA HIS A 60 -4.35 1.64 4.59
C HIS A 60 -5.35 0.86 5.43
N VAL A 61 -6.53 0.54 4.87
CA VAL A 61 -7.59 -0.09 5.67
C VAL A 61 -7.15 -1.48 6.15
N ASN A 62 -7.34 -1.73 7.42
CA ASN A 62 -6.91 -2.94 8.10
C ASN A 62 -8.11 -3.69 8.71
N PHE A 63 -8.09 -5.01 8.54
CA PHE A 63 -9.09 -5.95 9.06
C PHE A 63 -8.44 -7.24 9.58
N THR A 64 -7.13 -7.27 9.73
CA THR A 64 -6.38 -8.49 10.03
C THR A 64 -5.30 -8.32 11.11
N GLU A 65 -4.78 -7.10 11.29
CA GLU A 65 -3.76 -6.80 12.29
C GLU A 65 -4.36 -6.14 13.53
N SER A 66 -3.97 -6.60 14.72
CA SER A 66 -4.45 -6.05 15.99
C SER A 66 -3.52 -4.94 16.46
N LEU A 67 -3.79 -3.71 16.03
CA LEU A 67 -2.90 -2.56 16.24
C LEU A 67 -3.04 -1.90 17.63
N GLU A 68 -4.13 -2.18 18.32
CA GLU A 68 -4.42 -1.58 19.63
C GLU A 68 -4.51 -2.66 20.71
N PRO A 69 -3.82 -2.49 21.86
CA PRO A 69 -3.76 -3.52 22.90
C PRO A 69 -5.11 -3.94 23.48
N ARG A 70 -6.14 -3.10 23.37
CA ARG A 70 -7.49 -3.31 23.94
C ARG A 70 -8.58 -3.49 22.88
N ALA A 71 -8.22 -3.55 21.60
CA ALA A 71 -9.19 -3.75 20.53
C ALA A 71 -9.66 -5.21 20.47
N GLU A 72 -10.81 -5.41 19.83
CA GLU A 72 -11.27 -6.73 19.44
C GLU A 72 -10.21 -7.42 18.57
N SER A 73 -9.98 -8.72 18.82
CA SER A 73 -9.02 -9.50 18.04
C SER A 73 -9.44 -9.56 16.58
N MET A 74 -8.55 -9.13 15.68
CA MET A 74 -8.80 -9.18 14.24
C MET A 74 -8.75 -10.62 13.70
N PRO A 75 -9.59 -10.96 12.70
CA PRO A 75 -9.52 -12.27 12.07
C PRO A 75 -8.20 -12.44 11.30
N THR A 76 -7.70 -13.67 11.25
CA THR A 76 -6.58 -13.99 10.34
C THR A 76 -6.99 -13.76 8.89
N LEU A 77 -6.01 -13.42 8.03
CA LEU A 77 -6.24 -13.19 6.61
C LEU A 77 -7.01 -14.33 5.93
N GLY A 78 -6.62 -15.58 6.18
CA GLY A 78 -7.29 -16.75 5.60
C GLY A 78 -8.76 -16.88 6.02
N ARG A 79 -9.07 -16.60 7.30
CA ARG A 79 -10.44 -16.60 7.81
C ARG A 79 -11.26 -15.46 7.21
N LEU A 80 -10.66 -14.29 7.03
CA LEU A 80 -11.30 -13.14 6.39
C LEU A 80 -11.63 -13.42 4.93
N ILE A 81 -10.67 -13.95 4.15
CA ILE A 81 -10.88 -14.36 2.75
C ILE A 81 -12.01 -15.38 2.65
N LEU A 82 -11.98 -16.44 3.47
CA LEU A 82 -13.02 -17.47 3.46
C LEU A 82 -14.42 -16.88 3.72
N LYS A 83 -14.56 -16.04 4.75
CA LYS A 83 -15.85 -15.38 5.07
C LYS A 83 -16.28 -14.43 3.95
N ALA A 84 -15.36 -13.67 3.35
CA ALA A 84 -15.64 -12.75 2.25
C ALA A 84 -16.29 -13.49 1.08
N TYR A 85 -15.67 -14.57 0.63
CA TYR A 85 -16.16 -15.36 -0.50
C TYR A 85 -17.38 -16.22 -0.17
N ALA A 86 -17.58 -16.58 1.10
CA ALA A 86 -18.81 -17.22 1.56
C ALA A 86 -19.99 -16.24 1.76
N GLY A 87 -19.78 -14.93 1.58
CA GLY A 87 -20.81 -13.91 1.84
C GLY A 87 -21.18 -13.77 3.33
N ARG A 88 -20.25 -14.11 4.24
CA ARG A 88 -20.47 -14.18 5.69
C ARG A 88 -19.74 -13.07 6.47
N LEU A 89 -19.35 -12.00 5.81
CA LEU A 89 -18.85 -10.81 6.50
C LEU A 89 -20.02 -10.01 7.05
N ASP A 90 -19.95 -9.64 8.33
CA ASP A 90 -20.91 -8.73 8.94
C ASP A 90 -20.69 -7.32 8.40
N SER A 91 -21.66 -6.81 7.64
CA SER A 91 -21.57 -5.48 7.05
C SER A 91 -21.52 -4.36 8.08
N ALA A 92 -22.22 -4.50 9.21
CA ALA A 92 -22.24 -3.48 10.26
C ALA A 92 -20.87 -3.38 10.94
N TRP A 93 -20.23 -4.53 11.19
CA TRP A 93 -18.86 -4.57 11.69
C TRP A 93 -17.88 -3.93 10.69
N ILE A 94 -17.99 -4.24 9.39
CA ILE A 94 -17.15 -3.62 8.36
C ILE A 94 -17.34 -2.09 8.33
N ASP A 95 -18.58 -1.61 8.37
CA ASP A 95 -18.87 -0.17 8.37
C ASP A 95 -18.29 0.54 9.59
N ALA A 96 -18.42 -0.06 10.77
CA ALA A 96 -17.89 0.47 12.01
C ALA A 96 -16.36 0.56 11.96
N GLN A 97 -15.68 -0.48 11.47
CA GLN A 97 -14.23 -0.50 11.32
C GLN A 97 -13.74 0.51 10.29
N LEU A 98 -14.41 0.63 9.14
CA LEU A 98 -14.06 1.64 8.14
C LEU A 98 -14.25 3.04 8.72
N THR A 99 -15.43 3.35 9.25
CA THR A 99 -15.73 4.68 9.81
C THR A 99 -14.69 5.09 10.83
N ARG A 100 -14.37 4.19 11.77
CA ARG A 100 -13.35 4.42 12.79
C ARG A 100 -11.97 4.70 12.21
N GLN A 101 -11.54 3.96 11.19
CA GLN A 101 -10.25 4.17 10.54
C GLN A 101 -10.18 5.49 9.76
N PHE A 102 -11.26 5.87 9.07
CA PHE A 102 -11.35 7.16 8.38
C PHE A 102 -11.39 8.33 9.36
N ASP A 103 -12.17 8.23 10.43
CA ASP A 103 -12.24 9.26 11.47
C ASP A 103 -10.88 9.48 12.14
N ALA A 104 -10.15 8.40 12.46
CA ALA A 104 -8.81 8.48 13.03
C ALA A 104 -7.80 9.12 12.07
N PHE A 105 -7.87 8.78 10.78
CA PHE A 105 -7.02 9.36 9.75
C PHE A 105 -7.23 10.87 9.64
N GLU A 106 -8.49 11.30 9.50
CA GLU A 106 -8.85 12.70 9.37
C GLU A 106 -8.57 13.50 10.64
N ALA A 107 -8.75 12.90 11.82
CA ALA A 107 -8.40 13.56 13.08
C ALA A 107 -6.89 13.85 13.19
N ALA A 108 -6.04 12.95 12.72
CA ALA A 108 -4.58 13.13 12.77
C ALA A 108 -4.08 14.16 11.75
N LEU A 109 -4.57 14.09 10.51
CA LEU A 109 -4.08 14.89 9.37
C LEU A 109 -4.89 16.16 9.09
N GLY A 110 -6.12 16.27 9.60
CA GLY A 110 -7.01 17.40 9.35
C GLY A 110 -7.58 17.45 7.92
N ARG A 111 -7.46 16.37 7.14
CA ARG A 111 -7.91 16.29 5.75
C ARG A 111 -8.26 14.85 5.36
N ALA A 112 -9.00 14.72 4.26
CA ALA A 112 -9.26 13.43 3.61
C ALA A 112 -7.94 12.76 3.13
N PRO A 113 -7.89 11.43 3.05
CA PRO A 113 -6.76 10.73 2.42
C PRO A 113 -6.68 11.06 0.93
N ASP A 114 -5.47 11.04 0.38
CA ASP A 114 -5.25 11.19 -1.06
C ASP A 114 -5.68 9.92 -1.81
N TYR A 115 -5.53 8.77 -1.16
CA TYR A 115 -5.90 7.46 -1.68
C TYR A 115 -6.29 6.46 -0.60
N VAL A 116 -6.90 5.35 -1.02
CA VAL A 116 -7.21 4.22 -0.12
C VAL A 116 -6.74 2.91 -0.73
N ASP A 117 -6.14 2.09 0.11
CA ASP A 117 -5.82 0.70 -0.15
C ASP A 117 -6.05 -0.14 1.12
N GLY A 118 -5.56 -1.38 1.18
CA GLY A 118 -5.76 -2.20 2.37
C GLY A 118 -4.54 -3.03 2.74
N HIS A 119 -4.33 -3.17 4.05
CA HIS A 119 -3.34 -4.08 4.62
C HIS A 119 -3.61 -5.49 4.13
N GLN A 120 -2.58 -6.16 3.62
CA GLN A 120 -2.71 -7.46 2.95
C GLN A 120 -3.70 -7.46 1.77
N HIS A 121 -3.95 -6.29 1.18
CA HIS A 121 -4.83 -6.05 0.05
C HIS A 121 -6.30 -6.43 0.29
N VAL A 122 -6.77 -6.37 1.55
CA VAL A 122 -8.14 -6.79 1.92
C VAL A 122 -9.23 -5.89 1.36
N HIS A 123 -8.92 -4.66 0.95
CA HIS A 123 -9.87 -3.68 0.40
C HIS A 123 -10.55 -4.15 -0.87
N GLN A 124 -9.96 -5.10 -1.61
CA GLN A 124 -10.54 -5.65 -2.84
C GLN A 124 -11.54 -6.79 -2.60
N LEU A 125 -11.53 -7.39 -1.40
CA LEU A 125 -12.34 -8.57 -1.07
C LEU A 125 -13.84 -8.26 -1.17
N PRO A 126 -14.68 -9.22 -1.63
CA PRO A 126 -16.13 -9.04 -1.62
C PRO A 126 -16.64 -8.78 -0.20
N GLY A 127 -17.69 -7.98 -0.07
CA GLY A 127 -18.15 -7.46 1.23
C GLY A 127 -17.35 -6.24 1.66
N ILE A 128 -16.02 -6.31 1.81
CA ILE A 128 -15.20 -5.15 2.20
C ILE A 128 -15.25 -4.07 1.12
N ARG A 129 -14.98 -4.47 -0.13
CA ARG A 129 -14.94 -3.57 -1.29
C ARG A 129 -16.23 -2.75 -1.45
N SER A 130 -17.38 -3.41 -1.40
CA SER A 130 -18.68 -2.74 -1.62
C SER A 130 -18.99 -1.73 -0.51
N ARG A 131 -18.68 -2.07 0.75
CA ARG A 131 -18.84 -1.13 1.88
C ARG A 131 -17.86 0.04 1.78
N LEU A 132 -16.61 -0.22 1.40
CA LEU A 132 -15.61 0.84 1.19
C LEU A 132 -16.04 1.82 0.10
N LEU A 133 -16.44 1.33 -1.09
CA LEU A 133 -16.88 2.20 -2.18
C LEU A 133 -18.11 3.04 -1.80
N LEU A 134 -19.06 2.42 -1.09
CA LEU A 134 -20.23 3.13 -0.57
C LEU A 134 -19.83 4.24 0.42
N LEU A 135 -18.90 3.94 1.34
CA LEU A 135 -18.41 4.93 2.29
C LEU A 135 -17.70 6.08 1.59
N LEU A 136 -16.80 5.80 0.63
CA LEU A 136 -16.10 6.83 -0.13
C LEU A 136 -17.08 7.75 -0.87
N LYS A 137 -18.11 7.17 -1.51
CA LYS A 137 -19.17 7.92 -2.18
C LYS A 137 -19.95 8.81 -1.21
N ARG A 138 -20.33 8.30 -0.04
CA ARG A 138 -21.08 9.07 0.96
C ARG A 138 -20.25 10.16 1.63
N ARG A 139 -18.98 9.87 1.94
CA ARG A 139 -18.11 10.74 2.73
C ARG A 139 -17.48 11.86 1.90
N TYR A 140 -17.15 11.60 0.64
CA TYR A 140 -16.37 12.54 -0.19
C TYR A 140 -17.05 13.00 -1.49
N GLY A 141 -18.20 12.42 -1.86
CA GLY A 141 -18.92 12.81 -3.08
C GLY A 141 -18.05 12.66 -4.33
N GLU A 142 -17.82 13.75 -5.07
CA GLU A 142 -16.97 13.73 -6.26
C GLU A 142 -15.47 13.83 -5.95
N ASN A 143 -15.09 14.35 -4.78
CA ASN A 143 -13.70 14.55 -4.38
C ASN A 143 -13.10 13.29 -3.71
N ARG A 144 -13.36 12.12 -4.30
CA ARG A 144 -12.96 10.84 -3.70
C ARG A 144 -11.45 10.59 -3.81
N PRO A 145 -10.84 9.98 -2.79
CA PRO A 145 -9.48 9.45 -2.88
C PRO A 145 -9.37 8.46 -4.04
N TRP A 146 -8.19 8.38 -4.66
CA TRP A 146 -7.93 7.32 -5.64
C TRP A 146 -7.83 5.94 -4.94
N LEU A 147 -8.02 4.85 -5.68
CA LEU A 147 -7.98 3.50 -5.12
C LEU A 147 -6.80 2.70 -5.65
N ARG A 148 -6.13 1.96 -4.76
CA ARG A 148 -5.09 1.04 -5.19
C ARG A 148 -5.69 -0.14 -5.96
N GLN A 149 -5.25 -0.30 -7.19
CA GLN A 149 -5.42 -1.49 -8.01
C GLN A 149 -4.34 -2.52 -7.71
N THR A 150 -4.74 -3.79 -7.61
CA THR A 150 -3.88 -4.92 -7.24
C THR A 150 -3.64 -5.90 -8.39
N THR A 151 -4.15 -5.60 -9.59
CA THR A 151 -3.86 -6.42 -10.77
C THR A 151 -2.35 -6.44 -11.01
N PRO A 152 -1.71 -7.62 -11.12
CA PRO A 152 -0.26 -7.71 -11.24
C PRO A 152 0.25 -7.02 -12.51
N GLY A 153 1.40 -6.34 -12.39
CA GLY A 153 2.14 -5.81 -13.53
C GLY A 153 2.83 -6.89 -14.35
N MET A 154 3.66 -6.50 -15.31
CA MET A 154 4.46 -7.46 -16.08
C MET A 154 5.42 -8.21 -15.16
N GLN A 155 5.63 -9.49 -15.44
CA GLN A 155 6.38 -10.42 -14.58
C GLN A 155 7.65 -10.97 -15.26
N SER A 156 8.18 -10.29 -16.28
CA SER A 156 9.39 -10.75 -16.98
C SER A 156 10.58 -10.77 -16.01
N GLY A 157 11.30 -11.89 -15.91
CA GLY A 157 12.45 -12.02 -15.00
C GLY A 157 12.08 -12.14 -13.51
N ILE A 158 10.80 -12.09 -13.13
CA ILE A 158 10.35 -12.31 -11.75
C ILE A 158 10.29 -13.82 -11.48
N PRO A 159 10.84 -14.32 -10.36
CA PRO A 159 10.78 -15.73 -10.01
C PRO A 159 9.33 -16.26 -9.96
N LEU A 160 9.14 -17.50 -10.40
CA LEU A 160 7.80 -18.10 -10.57
C LEU A 160 6.94 -18.03 -9.30
N ARG A 161 7.56 -18.25 -8.12
CA ARG A 161 6.88 -18.16 -6.83
C ARG A 161 6.26 -16.77 -6.58
N GLU A 162 7.01 -15.71 -6.88
CA GLU A 162 6.55 -14.34 -6.65
C GLU A 162 5.52 -13.93 -7.70
N ALA A 163 5.74 -14.34 -8.94
CA ALA A 163 4.79 -14.13 -10.02
C ALA A 163 3.47 -14.89 -9.78
N PHE A 164 3.50 -16.04 -9.12
CA PHE A 164 2.31 -16.76 -8.67
C PHE A 164 1.61 -16.01 -7.53
N LYS A 165 2.34 -15.57 -6.50
CA LYS A 165 1.80 -14.77 -5.39
C LYS A 165 1.09 -13.50 -5.89
N ALA A 166 1.70 -12.78 -6.82
CA ALA A 166 1.10 -11.58 -7.43
C ALA A 166 -0.21 -11.87 -8.16
N ARG A 167 -0.29 -13.01 -8.87
CA ARG A 167 -1.52 -13.47 -9.53
C ARG A 167 -2.60 -13.85 -8.53
N VAL A 168 -2.25 -14.54 -7.44
CA VAL A 168 -3.20 -14.88 -6.37
C VAL A 168 -3.78 -13.60 -5.76
N ILE A 169 -2.95 -12.63 -5.41
CA ILE A 169 -3.41 -11.33 -4.89
C ILE A 169 -4.37 -10.64 -5.85
N GLY A 170 -4.05 -10.62 -7.15
CA GLY A 170 -4.94 -10.04 -8.16
C GLY A 170 -6.27 -10.79 -8.30
N ALA A 171 -6.24 -12.12 -8.20
CA ALA A 171 -7.45 -12.95 -8.30
C ALA A 171 -8.43 -12.76 -7.13
N LEU A 172 -7.98 -12.20 -5.99
CA LEU A 172 -8.82 -11.96 -4.81
C LEU A 172 -9.83 -10.80 -4.99
N GLY A 173 -9.74 -10.01 -6.06
CA GLY A 173 -10.75 -8.97 -6.30
C GLY A 173 -10.37 -7.85 -7.27
N ALA A 174 -9.16 -7.85 -7.82
CA ALA A 174 -8.63 -6.77 -8.65
C ALA A 174 -9.55 -6.39 -9.84
N ALA A 175 -10.08 -7.39 -10.55
CA ALA A 175 -10.96 -7.18 -11.69
C ALA A 175 -12.32 -6.58 -11.29
N ALA A 176 -12.88 -7.04 -10.17
CA ALA A 176 -14.14 -6.51 -9.65
C ALA A 176 -13.97 -5.08 -9.13
N LEU A 177 -12.86 -4.81 -8.44
CA LEU A 177 -12.45 -3.46 -8.03
C LEU A 177 -12.26 -2.53 -9.22
N ALA A 178 -11.56 -2.97 -10.27
CA ALA A 178 -11.36 -2.18 -11.49
C ALA A 178 -12.70 -1.78 -12.12
N ARG A 179 -13.60 -2.75 -12.26
CA ARG A 179 -14.92 -2.54 -12.88
C ARG A 179 -15.78 -1.56 -12.07
N GLU A 180 -15.83 -1.73 -10.75
CA GLU A 180 -16.61 -0.85 -9.87
C GLU A 180 -16.00 0.54 -9.78
N ALA A 181 -14.68 0.66 -9.66
CA ALA A 181 -13.97 1.93 -9.68
C ALA A 181 -14.20 2.70 -10.99
N HIS A 182 -14.06 2.02 -12.14
CA HIS A 182 -14.29 2.63 -13.46
C HIS A 182 -15.74 3.09 -13.62
N LYS A 183 -16.72 2.30 -13.17
CA LYS A 183 -18.14 2.67 -13.22
C LYS A 183 -18.43 3.95 -12.44
N ASP A 184 -17.74 4.15 -11.32
CA ASP A 184 -17.95 5.29 -10.42
C ASP A 184 -16.98 6.46 -10.68
N GLY A 185 -16.16 6.39 -11.75
CA GLY A 185 -15.18 7.43 -12.12
C GLY A 185 -13.99 7.54 -11.17
N LEU A 186 -13.72 6.52 -10.35
CA LEU A 186 -12.61 6.52 -9.40
C LEU A 186 -11.27 6.30 -10.09
N ARG A 187 -10.31 7.17 -9.78
CA ARG A 187 -8.92 7.04 -10.23
C ARG A 187 -8.27 5.82 -9.57
N THR A 188 -7.42 5.11 -10.30
CA THR A 188 -6.60 4.01 -9.76
C THR A 188 -5.21 4.01 -10.39
N ASN A 189 -4.21 3.43 -9.72
CA ASN A 189 -2.99 3.01 -10.42
C ASN A 189 -3.31 1.94 -11.48
N ARG A 190 -2.43 1.79 -12.47
CA ARG A 190 -2.62 0.88 -13.60
C ARG A 190 -2.46 -0.59 -13.19
N ARG A 191 -1.32 -0.93 -12.59
CA ARG A 191 -0.98 -2.27 -12.09
C ARG A 191 -0.14 -2.18 -10.82
N LEU A 192 -0.04 -3.30 -10.12
CA LEU A 192 0.77 -3.47 -8.90
C LEU A 192 2.07 -4.23 -9.19
N LEU A 193 3.18 -3.67 -8.73
CA LEU A 193 4.52 -4.26 -8.68
C LEU A 193 4.95 -4.38 -7.20
N GLY A 194 6.07 -5.04 -6.93
CA GLY A 194 6.62 -5.13 -5.56
C GLY A 194 6.10 -6.31 -4.74
N VAL A 195 5.31 -7.21 -5.34
CA VAL A 195 4.86 -8.42 -4.65
C VAL A 195 5.96 -9.48 -4.65
N TYR A 196 6.38 -9.91 -3.45
CA TYR A 196 7.32 -11.01 -3.26
C TYR A 196 7.15 -11.70 -1.90
N GLY A 197 7.99 -12.71 -1.63
CA GLY A 197 8.00 -13.51 -0.41
C GLY A 197 8.36 -12.80 0.89
N PHE A 198 8.79 -11.53 0.84
CA PHE A 198 9.21 -10.77 2.02
C PHE A 198 10.43 -11.37 2.75
N ASP A 199 11.40 -11.87 2.00
CA ASP A 199 12.61 -12.50 2.50
C ASP A 199 13.83 -12.31 1.56
N GLY A 200 15.01 -12.76 2.01
CA GLY A 200 16.23 -12.81 1.19
C GLY A 200 17.14 -11.58 1.23
N GLY A 201 16.82 -10.57 2.04
CA GLY A 201 17.67 -9.42 2.33
C GLY A 201 17.92 -8.51 1.12
N LYS A 202 18.98 -7.68 1.22
CA LYS A 202 19.23 -6.57 0.30
C LYS A 202 19.46 -7.04 -1.14
N ARG A 203 20.27 -8.08 -1.32
CA ARG A 203 20.66 -8.58 -2.65
C ARG A 203 19.44 -9.07 -3.42
N ARG A 204 18.64 -9.95 -2.81
CA ARG A 204 17.42 -10.47 -3.46
C ARG A 204 16.42 -9.35 -3.74
N TYR A 205 16.24 -8.43 -2.81
CA TYR A 205 15.33 -7.30 -3.03
C TYR A 205 15.81 -6.38 -4.17
N ALA A 206 17.11 -6.09 -4.26
CA ALA A 206 17.67 -5.31 -5.36
C ALA A 206 17.51 -5.99 -6.73
N ASP A 207 17.66 -7.31 -6.81
CA ASP A 207 17.43 -8.07 -8.04
C ASP A 207 15.95 -8.03 -8.46
N LEU A 208 15.03 -8.17 -7.51
CA LEU A 208 13.59 -8.04 -7.76
C LEU A 208 13.21 -6.62 -8.18
N LEU A 209 13.78 -5.61 -7.53
CA LEU A 209 13.53 -4.19 -7.82
C LEU A 209 13.95 -3.82 -9.24
N GLN A 210 15.13 -4.24 -9.68
CA GLN A 210 15.57 -4.01 -11.06
C GLN A 210 14.62 -4.65 -12.07
N ASN A 211 14.14 -5.87 -11.79
CA ASN A 211 13.14 -6.51 -12.64
C ASN A 211 11.81 -5.75 -12.63
N TRP A 212 11.33 -5.25 -11.50
CA TRP A 212 10.11 -4.44 -11.46
C TRP A 212 10.26 -3.12 -12.22
N LEU A 213 11.40 -2.44 -12.11
CA LEU A 213 11.70 -1.22 -12.87
C LEU A 213 11.75 -1.47 -14.38
N PHE A 214 12.32 -2.60 -14.80
CA PHE A 214 12.31 -3.05 -16.19
C PHE A 214 10.89 -3.27 -16.70
N ASN A 215 10.04 -3.93 -15.90
CA ASN A 215 8.66 -4.25 -16.24
C ASN A 215 7.68 -3.07 -16.11
N ALA A 216 8.07 -2.00 -15.41
CA ALA A 216 7.20 -0.87 -15.11
C ALA A 216 6.70 -0.19 -16.38
N ARG A 217 5.45 0.26 -16.35
CA ARG A 217 4.83 1.17 -17.31
C ARG A 217 4.28 2.41 -16.61
N ASP A 218 3.99 3.46 -17.38
CA ASP A 218 3.38 4.69 -16.85
C ASP A 218 2.08 4.38 -16.09
N GLY A 219 1.94 4.95 -14.90
CA GLY A 219 0.81 4.76 -14.00
C GLY A 219 0.87 3.50 -13.11
N ASP A 220 1.93 2.68 -13.18
CA ASP A 220 2.09 1.55 -12.24
C ASP A 220 2.40 2.03 -10.82
N LEU A 221 2.08 1.18 -9.85
CA LEU A 221 2.44 1.35 -8.44
C LEU A 221 3.38 0.23 -8.01
N LEU A 222 4.54 0.59 -7.46
CA LEU A 222 5.49 -0.29 -6.81
C LEU A 222 5.29 -0.21 -5.29
N MET A 223 4.90 -1.31 -4.66
CA MET A 223 4.75 -1.42 -3.22
C MET A 223 6.07 -1.83 -2.56
N CYS A 224 6.37 -1.24 -1.40
CA CYS A 224 7.51 -1.56 -0.56
C CYS A 224 7.15 -1.41 0.93
N HIS A 225 8.00 -1.94 1.81
CA HIS A 225 7.78 -1.94 3.27
C HIS A 225 9.08 -1.57 4.01
N PRO A 226 9.66 -0.39 3.76
CA PRO A 226 10.91 0.00 4.40
C PRO A 226 10.74 0.26 5.90
N ALA A 227 11.82 0.09 6.65
CA ALA A 227 11.95 0.58 8.02
C ALA A 227 13.40 1.03 8.27
N MET A 228 13.57 2.09 9.06
CA MET A 228 14.87 2.69 9.38
C MET A 228 15.79 1.69 10.06
N ASN A 229 15.26 0.89 10.99
CA ASN A 229 16.01 -0.09 11.75
C ASN A 229 15.55 -1.53 11.47
N GLY A 230 16.43 -2.48 11.75
CA GLY A 230 16.13 -3.92 11.67
C GLY A 230 17.07 -4.80 12.49
N GLN A 231 17.92 -4.19 13.33
CA GLN A 231 19.01 -4.86 14.04
C GLN A 231 18.52 -5.72 15.21
N GLU A 232 17.38 -5.38 15.83
CA GLU A 232 16.86 -6.08 17.01
C GLU A 232 15.61 -6.93 16.74
N GLY A 233 15.18 -7.03 15.48
CA GLY A 233 13.91 -7.63 15.12
C GLY A 233 13.99 -9.03 14.52
N ASN A 234 12.81 -9.66 14.42
CA ASN A 234 12.60 -10.94 13.73
C ASN A 234 12.94 -10.85 12.22
N ALA A 235 12.77 -11.94 11.49
CA ALA A 235 13.09 -11.99 10.06
C ALA A 235 12.39 -10.89 9.23
N MET A 236 11.18 -10.50 9.62
CA MET A 236 10.40 -9.45 8.96
C MET A 236 11.06 -8.07 9.13
N SER A 237 11.47 -7.70 10.34
CA SER A 237 12.14 -6.42 10.60
C SER A 237 13.47 -6.31 9.84
N ARG A 238 14.25 -7.40 9.77
CA ARG A 238 15.48 -7.44 8.97
C ARG A 238 15.21 -7.24 7.48
N GLN A 239 14.09 -7.77 6.98
CA GLN A 239 13.71 -7.57 5.60
C GLN A 239 13.25 -6.13 5.32
N ARG A 240 12.48 -5.51 6.21
CA ARG A 240 12.09 -4.09 6.10
C ARG A 240 13.31 -3.18 6.02
N ARG A 241 14.32 -3.43 6.86
CA ARG A 241 15.59 -2.73 6.81
C ARG A 241 16.33 -2.94 5.49
N ALA A 242 16.29 -4.16 4.95
CA ALA A 242 16.90 -4.45 3.66
C ALA A 242 16.23 -3.68 2.51
N GLU A 243 14.90 -3.52 2.54
CA GLU A 243 14.20 -2.65 1.58
C GLU A 243 14.65 -1.20 1.71
N PHE A 244 14.67 -0.67 2.94
CA PHE A 244 15.13 0.70 3.21
C PHE A 244 16.54 0.96 2.65
N ASP A 245 17.49 0.07 2.94
CA ASP A 245 18.88 0.25 2.50
C ASP A 245 19.03 0.21 0.97
N VAL A 246 18.19 -0.56 0.26
CA VAL A 246 18.19 -0.59 -1.21
C VAL A 246 17.52 0.66 -1.78
N LEU A 247 16.40 1.10 -1.21
CA LEU A 247 15.66 2.28 -1.66
C LEU A 247 16.42 3.59 -1.39
N ALA A 248 17.14 3.68 -0.27
CA ALA A 248 17.99 4.82 0.07
C ALA A 248 19.28 4.87 -0.78
N SER A 249 19.66 3.78 -1.44
CA SER A 249 20.90 3.70 -2.20
C SER A 249 20.90 4.68 -3.38
N PRO A 250 22.00 5.43 -3.61
CA PRO A 250 22.16 6.26 -4.80
C PRO A 250 21.96 5.49 -6.12
N LYS A 251 22.32 4.20 -6.14
CA LYS A 251 22.17 3.30 -7.30
C LYS A 251 20.74 3.19 -7.81
N LEU A 252 19.74 3.45 -6.96
CA LEU A 252 18.34 3.46 -7.39
C LEU A 252 18.09 4.49 -8.50
N GLY A 253 18.75 5.66 -8.41
CA GLY A 253 18.66 6.69 -9.46
C GLY A 253 19.17 6.20 -10.81
N ASP A 254 20.28 5.47 -10.81
CA ASP A 254 20.86 4.87 -12.01
C ASP A 254 19.94 3.81 -12.62
N TRP A 255 19.37 2.93 -11.79
CA TRP A 255 18.43 1.91 -12.23
C TRP A 255 17.14 2.49 -12.79
N MET A 256 16.60 3.54 -12.16
CA MET A 256 15.43 4.25 -12.67
C MET A 256 15.72 4.90 -14.02
N SER A 257 16.86 5.59 -14.13
CA SER A 257 17.29 6.25 -15.37
C SER A 257 17.49 5.25 -16.52
N ALA A 258 18.18 4.13 -16.25
CA ALA A 258 18.40 3.06 -17.22
C ALA A 258 17.10 2.44 -17.75
N ASN A 259 16.04 2.44 -16.93
CA ASN A 259 14.72 1.92 -17.30
C ASN A 259 13.75 3.01 -17.79
N GLY A 260 14.18 4.28 -17.86
CA GLY A 260 13.34 5.41 -18.21
C GLY A 260 12.17 5.62 -17.25
N VAL A 261 12.34 5.27 -15.97
CA VAL A 261 11.34 5.38 -14.90
C VAL A 261 11.62 6.60 -14.04
N ARG A 262 10.56 7.27 -13.58
CA ARG A 262 10.64 8.29 -12.53
C ARG A 262 9.54 8.09 -11.49
N VAL A 263 9.84 8.45 -10.25
CA VAL A 263 8.89 8.46 -9.13
C VAL A 263 8.00 9.69 -9.26
N SER A 264 6.69 9.53 -9.11
CA SER A 264 5.74 10.64 -9.00
C SER A 264 4.45 10.20 -8.35
N ARG A 265 3.74 11.15 -7.73
CA ARG A 265 2.36 10.96 -7.28
C ARG A 265 1.45 10.53 -8.44
N LEU A 266 0.32 9.89 -8.13
CA LEU A 266 -0.62 9.50 -9.17
C LEU A 266 -1.21 10.77 -9.80
N ALA A 267 -1.13 10.90 -11.12
CA ALA A 267 -1.59 12.10 -11.81
C ALA A 267 -3.05 12.41 -11.46
N ALA A 268 -3.33 13.68 -11.16
CA ALA A 268 -4.68 14.21 -11.25
C ALA A 268 -5.01 14.31 -12.76
N HIS A 269 -5.92 13.46 -13.21
CA HIS A 269 -6.57 13.61 -14.52
C HIS A 269 -7.96 14.18 -14.28
#